data_AF-G0PNM1-F1
#
_entry.id   AF-G0PNM1-F1
#
_cell.length_a   1.000
_cell.length_b   1.000
_cell.length_c   1.000
_cell.angle_alpha   90.00
_cell.angle_beta   90.00
_cell.angle_gamma   90.00
#
_symmetry.space_group_name_H-M   'P 1'
#
loop_
_entity.id
_entity.type
_entity.pdbx_description
1 polymer ?
#
loop_
_entity_poly.entity_id
_entity_poly.type
_entity_poly.pdbx_seq_one_letter_code
_entity_poly.pdbx_strand_id
1 'polypeptide(L)'
;MIELVPKTILGFILFGTSLVGLLLNITVVSPVFQLAFSKDKSSIYVISSVNILNDIAHLLITTFYLAPTIILNSFVFSKDRNGELTVFISFIFMFLWYIGNITQIVMAVNRFLVDQTVLSYSYYEVGNLTNYTDQSDIPLNALSSIIPIICYSWIRRRLSENRFLRFSGITTIDHTHSHEQNTQSK
;
A
#
# COMPACT_ATOMS: atom_id res chain seq x y z
N MET A 1 -31.60 -0.91 7.84
CA MET A 1 -31.36 0.53 7.54
C MET A 1 -29.96 0.98 7.99
N ILE A 2 -29.52 0.62 9.19
CA ILE A 2 -28.22 1.03 9.77
C ILE A 2 -27.00 0.60 8.94
N GLU A 3 -27.01 -0.58 8.30
CA GLU A 3 -25.87 -1.05 7.46
C GLU A 3 -25.76 -0.39 6.08
N LEU A 4 -26.81 0.29 5.61
CA LEU A 4 -26.82 0.90 4.28
C LEU A 4 -26.07 2.24 4.27
N VAL A 5 -26.24 3.01 5.35
CA VAL A 5 -25.60 4.33 5.56
C VAL A 5 -24.06 4.26 5.46
N PRO A 6 -23.34 3.36 6.16
CA PRO A 6 -21.87 3.31 6.07
C PRO A 6 -21.37 2.89 4.69
N LYS A 7 -22.08 2.01 3.97
CA LYS A 7 -21.71 1.57 2.62
C LYS A 7 -21.82 2.73 1.63
N THR A 8 -22.91 3.48 1.69
CA THR A 8 -23.13 4.64 0.81
C THR A 8 -22.10 5.75 1.09
N ILE A 9 -21.80 6.04 2.38
CA ILE A 9 -20.74 6.99 2.75
C ILE A 9 -19.39 6.54 2.19
N LEU A 10 -19.03 5.26 2.35
CA LEU A 10 -17.81 4.69 1.80
C LEU A 10 -17.76 4.85 0.27
N GLY A 11 -18.87 4.61 -0.42
CA GLY A 11 -18.99 4.80 -1.86
C GLY A 11 -18.72 6.24 -2.30
N PHE A 12 -19.26 7.24 -1.60
CA PHE A 12 -18.99 8.65 -1.89
C PHE A 12 -17.55 9.06 -1.63
N ILE A 13 -16.95 8.60 -0.53
CA ILE A 13 -15.53 8.85 -0.23
C ILE A 13 -14.65 8.21 -1.32
N LEU A 14 -14.96 6.97 -1.70
CA LEU A 14 -14.23 6.26 -2.76
C LEU A 14 -14.34 7.00 -4.08
N PHE A 15 -15.54 7.46 -4.45
CA PHE A 15 -15.76 8.24 -5.68
C PHE A 15 -14.97 9.55 -5.68
N GLY A 16 -15.01 10.31 -4.58
CA GLY A 16 -14.30 11.58 -4.47
C GLY A 16 -12.78 11.40 -4.54
N THR A 17 -12.24 10.44 -3.80
CA THR A 17 -10.80 10.14 -3.80
C THR A 17 -10.33 9.60 -5.15
N SER A 18 -11.09 8.71 -5.79
CA SER A 18 -10.72 8.16 -7.09
C SER A 18 -10.79 9.20 -8.20
N LEU A 19 -11.77 10.11 -8.17
CA LEU A 19 -11.88 11.20 -9.14
C LEU A 19 -10.71 12.18 -9.02
N VAL A 20 -10.37 12.60 -7.80
CA VAL A 20 -9.19 13.47 -7.57
C VAL A 20 -7.92 12.78 -8.02
N GLY A 21 -7.74 11.50 -7.66
CA GLY A 21 -6.58 10.71 -8.08
C GLY A 21 -6.48 10.60 -9.61
N LEU A 22 -7.61 10.43 -10.31
CA LEU A 22 -7.64 10.33 -11.77
C LEU A 22 -7.20 11.64 -12.43
N LEU A 23 -7.70 12.77 -11.96
CA LEU A 23 -7.33 14.10 -12.47
C LEU A 23 -5.84 14.40 -12.26
N LEU A 24 -5.29 14.06 -11.10
CA LEU A 24 -3.87 14.21 -10.81
C LEU A 24 -3.01 13.35 -11.75
N ASN A 25 -3.36 12.07 -11.91
CA ASN A 25 -2.60 11.16 -12.78
C ASN A 25 -2.65 11.59 -14.26
N ILE A 26 -3.80 12.06 -14.76
CA ILE A 26 -3.93 12.61 -16.12
C ILE A 26 -3.07 13.87 -16.30
N THR A 27 -2.92 14.69 -15.27
CA THR A 27 -2.08 15.89 -15.34
C THR A 27 -0.58 15.52 -15.39
N VAL A 28 -0.17 14.52 -14.60
CA VAL A 28 1.25 14.13 -14.47
C VAL A 28 1.72 13.20 -15.59
N VAL A 29 0.82 12.51 -16.31
CA VAL A 29 1.22 11.57 -17.37
C VAL A 29 1.99 12.26 -18.50
N SER A 30 1.58 13.46 -18.92
CA SER A 30 2.21 14.20 -20.03
C SER A 30 3.70 14.53 -19.76
N PRO A 31 4.07 15.20 -18.66
CA PRO A 31 5.49 15.47 -18.38
C PRO A 31 6.30 14.19 -18.14
N VAL A 32 5.72 13.16 -17.50
CA VAL A 32 6.45 11.91 -17.24
C VAL A 32 6.74 11.14 -18.53
N PHE A 33 5.82 11.10 -19.48
CA PHE A 33 6.06 10.50 -20.80
C PHE A 33 7.16 11.22 -21.58
N GLN A 34 7.17 12.56 -21.54
CA GLN A 34 8.22 13.34 -22.18
C GLN A 34 9.60 13.05 -21.56
N LEU A 35 9.66 12.92 -20.23
CA LEU A 35 10.90 12.57 -19.53
C LEU A 35 11.36 11.14 -19.83
N ALA A 36 10.43 10.18 -19.86
CA ALA A 36 10.74 8.76 -20.08
C ALA A 36 11.30 8.46 -21.48
N PHE A 37 10.83 9.16 -22.52
CA PHE A 37 11.14 8.80 -23.91
C PHE A 37 11.96 9.85 -24.67
N SER A 38 11.95 11.13 -24.28
CA SER A 38 12.51 12.22 -25.11
C SER A 38 13.76 12.89 -24.55
N LYS A 39 13.94 12.96 -23.23
CA LYS A 39 15.04 13.75 -22.63
C LYS A 39 16.10 12.93 -21.91
N ASP A 40 15.71 11.98 -21.05
CA ASP A 40 16.67 11.18 -20.28
C ASP A 40 16.18 9.73 -20.20
N LYS A 41 16.90 8.80 -20.83
CA LYS A 41 16.56 7.35 -20.81
C LYS A 41 16.91 6.70 -19.46
N SER A 42 16.44 7.28 -18.36
CA SER A 42 16.56 6.68 -17.03
C SER A 42 15.44 5.67 -16.82
N SER A 43 15.80 4.47 -16.39
CA SER A 43 14.86 3.39 -16.05
C SER A 43 13.79 3.84 -15.05
N ILE A 44 14.09 4.82 -14.18
CA ILE A 44 13.16 5.37 -13.20
C ILE A 44 11.93 6.01 -13.86
N TYR A 45 12.13 6.80 -14.92
CA TYR A 45 11.03 7.47 -15.60
C TYR A 45 10.18 6.50 -16.41
N VAL A 46 10.79 5.43 -16.94
CA VAL A 46 10.07 4.35 -17.63
C VAL A 46 9.22 3.54 -16.65
N ILE A 47 9.75 3.20 -15.48
CA ILE A 47 8.98 2.50 -14.43
C ILE A 47 7.82 3.39 -13.94
N SER A 48 8.10 4.68 -13.73
CA SER A 48 7.10 5.66 -13.31
C SER A 48 5.97 5.85 -14.35
N SER A 49 6.29 5.86 -15.65
CA SER A 49 5.28 6.00 -16.70
C SER A 49 4.34 4.79 -16.73
N VAL A 50 4.86 3.56 -16.59
CA VAL A 50 4.05 2.34 -16.47
C VAL A 50 3.17 2.40 -15.21
N ASN A 51 3.70 2.88 -14.08
CA ASN A 51 2.93 3.02 -12.85
C ASN A 51 1.74 4.00 -13.02
N ILE A 52 1.99 5.18 -13.61
CA ILE A 52 0.95 6.19 -13.82
C ILE A 52 -0.14 5.67 -14.79
N LEU A 53 0.24 4.95 -15.84
CA LEU A 53 -0.74 4.33 -16.76
C LEU A 53 -1.61 3.29 -16.03
N ASN A 54 -0.99 2.45 -15.19
CA ASN A 54 -1.71 1.50 -14.36
C ASN A 54 -2.67 2.20 -13.41
N ASP A 55 -2.22 3.28 -12.76
CA ASP A 55 -3.04 4.07 -11.84
C ASP A 55 -4.23 4.72 -12.57
N ILE A 56 -4.04 5.29 -13.77
CA ILE A 56 -5.13 5.83 -14.59
C ILE A 56 -6.16 4.73 -14.91
N ALA A 57 -5.72 3.58 -15.41
CA ALA A 57 -6.61 2.48 -15.77
C ALA A 57 -7.40 1.96 -14.54
N HIS A 58 -6.71 1.80 -13.41
CA HIS A 58 -7.33 1.33 -12.17
C HIS A 58 -8.32 2.36 -11.59
N LEU A 59 -7.98 3.65 -11.65
CA LEU A 59 -8.83 4.74 -11.18
C LEU A 59 -10.04 4.98 -12.09
N LEU A 60 -9.95 4.72 -13.40
CA LEU A 60 -11.11 4.72 -14.31
C LEU A 60 -12.13 3.68 -13.88
N ILE A 61 -11.71 2.44 -13.64
CA ILE A 61 -12.60 1.36 -13.17
C ILE A 61 -13.17 1.69 -11.79
N THR A 62 -12.33 2.21 -10.89
CA THR A 62 -12.77 2.58 -9.54
C THR A 62 -13.84 3.68 -9.58
N THR A 63 -13.63 4.71 -10.39
CA THR A 63 -14.50 5.90 -10.45
C THR A 63 -15.81 5.62 -11.19
N PHE A 64 -15.76 4.90 -12.31
CA PHE A 64 -16.92 4.72 -13.19
C PHE A 64 -17.68 3.40 -12.98
N TYR A 65 -17.07 2.43 -12.30
CA TYR A 65 -17.72 1.13 -12.07
C TYR A 65 -17.86 0.80 -10.58
N LEU A 66 -16.75 0.78 -9.83
CA LEU A 66 -16.77 0.30 -8.43
C LEU A 66 -17.53 1.25 -7.50
N ALA A 67 -17.19 2.55 -7.50
CA ALA A 67 -17.83 3.52 -6.62
C ALA A 67 -19.33 3.71 -6.92
N PRO A 68 -19.78 3.83 -8.18
CA PRO A 68 -21.21 3.86 -8.51
C PRO A 68 -21.95 2.57 -8.11
N THR A 69 -21.31 1.40 -8.27
CA THR A 69 -21.90 0.11 -7.84
C THR A 69 -22.16 0.08 -6.33
N ILE A 70 -21.23 0.62 -5.53
CA ILE A 70 -21.38 0.71 -4.07
C ILE A 70 -22.48 1.71 -3.68
N ILE A 71 -22.53 2.89 -4.33
CA ILE A 71 -23.52 3.94 -4.05
C ILE A 71 -24.94 3.46 -4.41
N LEU A 72 -25.10 2.87 -5.59
CA LEU A 72 -26.40 2.40 -6.10
C LEU A 72 -26.82 1.04 -5.54
N ASN A 73 -25.93 0.37 -4.79
CA ASN A 73 -26.12 -0.99 -4.27
C ASN A 73 -26.59 -1.99 -5.34
N SER A 74 -26.20 -1.76 -6.60
CA SER A 74 -26.56 -2.53 -7.77
C SER A 74 -25.45 -2.42 -8.81
N PHE A 75 -25.26 -3.48 -9.60
CA PHE A 75 -24.22 -3.50 -10.62
C PHE A 75 -24.64 -2.62 -11.81
N VAL A 76 -23.77 -1.71 -12.22
CA VAL A 76 -24.09 -0.69 -13.25
C VAL A 76 -24.40 -1.32 -14.63
N PHE A 77 -23.69 -2.39 -15.00
CA PHE A 77 -23.75 -3.01 -16.33
C PHE A 77 -24.25 -4.45 -16.34
N SER A 78 -24.69 -4.99 -15.21
CA SER A 78 -25.19 -6.37 -15.13
C SER A 78 -26.31 -6.45 -14.12
N LYS A 79 -27.28 -7.35 -14.33
CA LYS A 79 -28.32 -7.61 -13.33
C LYS A 79 -27.82 -8.54 -12.23
N ASP A 80 -26.86 -9.40 -12.58
CA ASP A 80 -26.34 -10.44 -11.71
C ASP A 80 -24.88 -10.20 -11.33
N ARG A 81 -24.54 -10.56 -10.08
CA ARG A 81 -23.17 -10.55 -9.57
C ARG A 81 -22.21 -11.41 -10.41
N ASN A 82 -22.73 -12.51 -10.97
CA ASN A 82 -21.96 -13.48 -11.75
C ASN A 82 -22.09 -13.23 -13.26
N GLY A 83 -22.59 -12.05 -13.67
CA GLY A 83 -22.61 -11.67 -15.07
C GLY A 83 -21.19 -11.64 -15.65
N GLU A 84 -21.02 -12.12 -16.88
CA GLU A 84 -19.72 -12.23 -17.54
C GLU A 84 -18.94 -10.91 -17.54
N LEU A 85 -19.62 -9.79 -17.83
CA LEU A 85 -19.01 -8.45 -17.80
C LEU A 85 -18.54 -8.02 -16.41
N THR A 86 -19.31 -8.35 -15.36
CA THR A 86 -18.95 -8.02 -13.98
C THR A 86 -17.73 -8.82 -13.51
N VAL A 87 -17.69 -10.11 -13.88
CA VAL A 87 -16.53 -10.97 -13.61
C VAL A 87 -15.30 -10.48 -14.37
N PHE A 88 -15.46 -10.11 -15.65
CA PHE A 88 -14.36 -9.61 -16.48
C PHE A 88 -13.79 -8.28 -15.97
N ILE A 89 -14.64 -7.31 -15.61
CA ILE A 89 -14.18 -6.04 -15.02
C ILE A 89 -13.48 -6.28 -13.67
N SER A 90 -14.00 -7.19 -12.85
CA SER A 90 -13.39 -7.56 -11.57
C SER A 90 -12.02 -8.23 -11.76
N PHE A 91 -11.86 -9.04 -12.81
CA PHE A 91 -10.58 -9.63 -13.19
C PHE A 91 -9.56 -8.56 -13.60
N ILE A 92 -9.95 -7.61 -14.46
CA ILE A 92 -9.07 -6.49 -14.86
C ILE A 92 -8.69 -5.66 -13.65
N PHE A 93 -9.64 -5.36 -12.76
CA PHE A 93 -9.38 -4.61 -11.54
C PHE A 93 -8.31 -5.29 -10.67
N MET A 94 -8.45 -6.60 -10.42
CA MET A 94 -7.44 -7.37 -9.68
C MET A 94 -6.10 -7.41 -10.41
N PHE A 95 -6.10 -7.58 -11.72
CA PHE A 95 -4.87 -7.59 -12.52
C PHE A 95 -4.09 -6.27 -12.40
N LEU A 96 -4.77 -5.13 -12.56
CA LEU A 96 -4.17 -3.79 -12.41
C LEU A 96 -3.67 -3.54 -10.98
N TRP A 97 -4.40 -4.04 -9.98
CA TRP A 97 -3.96 -3.97 -8.59
C TRP A 97 -2.64 -4.73 -8.38
N TYR A 98 -2.51 -5.94 -8.93
CA TYR A 98 -1.26 -6.72 -8.85
C TYR A 98 -0.10 -6.05 -9.61
N ILE A 99 -0.33 -5.56 -10.84
CA ILE A 99 0.70 -4.85 -11.61
C ILE A 99 1.17 -3.60 -10.87
N GLY A 100 0.27 -2.84 -10.25
CA GLY A 100 0.62 -1.69 -9.42
C GLY A 100 1.56 -2.08 -8.28
N ASN A 101 1.22 -3.14 -7.52
CA ASN A 101 2.07 -3.63 -6.44
C ASN A 101 3.46 -4.08 -6.93
N ILE A 102 3.53 -4.81 -8.05
CA ILE A 102 4.81 -5.24 -8.63
C ILE A 102 5.63 -4.03 -9.06
N THR A 103 5.00 -3.03 -9.68
CA THR A 103 5.69 -1.82 -10.15
C THR A 103 6.31 -1.03 -8.98
N GLN A 104 5.63 -0.96 -7.83
CA GLN A 104 6.17 -0.36 -6.61
C GLN A 104 7.42 -1.10 -6.10
N ILE A 105 7.41 -2.43 -6.12
CA ILE A 105 8.58 -3.25 -5.76
C ILE A 105 9.74 -2.98 -6.73
N VAL A 106 9.46 -2.96 -8.04
CA VAL A 106 10.47 -2.67 -9.07
C VAL A 106 11.07 -1.28 -8.88
N MET A 107 10.26 -0.27 -8.56
CA MET A 107 10.74 1.09 -8.28
C MET A 107 11.64 1.13 -7.04
N ALA A 108 11.26 0.43 -5.97
CA ALA A 108 12.04 0.35 -4.74
C ALA A 108 13.40 -0.34 -4.97
N VAL A 109 13.40 -1.47 -5.70
CA VAL A 109 14.63 -2.21 -6.03
C VAL A 109 15.53 -1.40 -6.96
N ASN A 110 14.97 -0.75 -7.98
CA ASN A 110 15.74 0.09 -8.90
C ASN A 110 16.43 1.23 -8.16
N ARG A 111 15.73 1.89 -7.21
CA ARG A 111 16.33 2.94 -6.39
C ARG A 111 17.41 2.40 -5.45
N PHE A 112 17.17 1.25 -4.82
CA PHE A 112 18.16 0.61 -3.96
C PHE A 112 19.45 0.26 -4.71
N LEU A 113 19.37 -0.34 -5.89
CA LEU A 113 20.54 -0.72 -6.68
C LEU A 113 21.33 0.49 -7.20
N VAL A 114 20.62 1.51 -7.70
CA VAL A 114 21.25 2.74 -8.19
C VAL A 114 21.94 3.49 -7.05
N ASP A 115 21.24 3.68 -5.92
CA ASP A 115 21.81 4.38 -4.76
C ASP A 115 23.03 3.63 -4.21
N GLN A 116 22.97 2.29 -4.09
CA GLN A 116 24.13 1.48 -3.68
C GLN A 116 25.32 1.61 -4.64
N THR A 117 25.07 1.62 -5.95
CA THR A 117 26.12 1.77 -6.96
C THR A 117 26.76 3.15 -6.88
N VAL A 118 25.96 4.21 -6.76
CA VAL A 118 26.45 5.59 -6.59
C VAL A 118 27.25 5.73 -5.30
N LEU A 119 26.76 5.16 -4.19
CA LEU A 119 27.48 5.16 -2.92
C LEU A 119 28.83 4.45 -3.05
N SER A 120 28.88 3.33 -3.78
CA SER A 120 30.12 2.58 -3.97
C SER A 120 31.21 3.39 -4.67
N TYR A 121 30.85 4.27 -5.62
CA TYR A 121 31.81 5.17 -6.28
C TYR A 121 32.46 6.16 -5.32
N SER A 122 31.73 6.62 -4.30
CA SER A 122 32.29 7.48 -3.26
C SER A 122 33.38 6.79 -2.42
N TYR A 123 33.50 5.47 -2.50
CA TYR A 123 34.49 4.67 -1.75
C TYR A 123 35.59 4.06 -2.63
N TYR A 124 35.56 4.24 -3.94
CA TYR A 124 36.67 3.81 -4.80
C TYR A 124 37.83 4.81 -4.68
N GLU A 125 39.04 4.30 -4.44
CA GLU A 125 40.26 5.10 -4.53
C GLU A 125 40.65 5.30 -5.99
N VAL A 126 40.72 6.56 -6.43
CA VAL A 126 41.34 6.92 -7.71
C VAL A 126 42.81 7.21 -7.42
N GLY A 127 43.72 6.54 -8.14
CA GLY A 127 45.14 6.44 -7.81
C GLY A 127 45.81 7.73 -7.30
N ASN A 128 46.60 7.57 -6.22
CA ASN A 128 47.38 8.57 -5.49
C ASN A 128 46.59 9.71 -4.80
N LEU A 129 45.25 9.66 -4.79
CA LEU A 129 44.40 10.56 -4.02
C LEU A 129 43.75 9.80 -2.87
N THR A 130 44.08 10.18 -1.64
CA THR A 130 43.45 9.63 -0.44
C THR A 130 41.96 10.01 -0.40
N ASN A 131 41.10 9.01 -0.34
CA ASN A 131 39.66 9.20 -0.28
C ASN A 131 39.21 9.44 1.18
N TYR A 132 38.93 10.70 1.51
CA TYR A 132 38.51 11.10 2.87
C TYR A 132 37.08 10.67 3.24
N THR A 133 36.25 10.31 2.25
CA THR A 133 34.86 9.88 2.45
C THR A 133 34.78 8.49 3.10
N ASP A 134 35.72 7.59 2.79
CA ASP A 134 35.86 6.29 3.46
C ASP A 134 36.08 6.44 4.97
N GLN A 135 37.00 7.32 5.38
CA GLN A 135 37.37 7.51 6.78
C GLN A 135 36.26 8.11 7.67
N SER A 136 35.37 8.93 7.12
CA SER A 136 34.40 9.71 7.93
C SER A 136 32.94 9.28 7.73
N ASP A 137 32.51 9.00 6.50
CA ASP A 137 31.11 8.74 6.22
C ASP A 137 30.72 7.27 6.48
N ILE A 138 31.65 6.30 6.33
CA ILE A 138 31.36 4.89 6.61
C ILE A 138 31.06 4.65 8.09
N PRO A 139 31.89 5.11 9.05
CA PRO A 139 31.58 4.96 10.47
C PRO A 139 30.28 5.70 10.82
N LEU A 140 30.05 6.89 10.26
CA LEU A 140 28.89 7.72 10.58
C LEU A 140 27.57 7.10 10.07
N ASN A 141 27.55 6.53 8.86
CA ASN A 141 26.38 5.82 8.33
C ASN A 141 26.17 4.45 8.98
N ALA A 142 27.24 3.74 9.34
CA ALA A 142 27.13 2.51 10.13
C ALA A 142 26.53 2.80 11.52
N LEU A 143 26.95 3.90 12.17
CA LEU A 143 26.41 4.35 13.46
C LEU A 143 24.95 4.81 13.33
N SER A 144 24.58 5.51 12.26
CA SER A 144 23.19 5.95 12.04
C SER A 144 22.23 4.79 11.83
N SER A 145 22.72 3.65 11.32
CA SER A 145 21.98 2.40 11.13
C SER A 145 21.69 1.64 12.43
N ILE A 146 22.47 1.88 13.50
CA ILE A 146 22.28 1.25 14.82
C ILE A 146 21.04 1.82 15.53
N ILE A 147 20.77 3.11 15.36
CA ILE A 147 19.63 3.80 15.97
C ILE A 147 18.28 3.16 15.59
N PRO A 148 17.93 2.93 14.30
CA PRO A 148 16.68 2.27 13.94
C PRO A 148 16.65 0.80 14.39
N ILE A 149 17.77 0.08 14.45
CA ILE A 149 17.81 -1.29 14.97
C ILE A 149 17.40 -1.31 16.45
N ILE A 150 17.89 -0.36 17.26
CA ILE A 150 17.50 -0.23 18.66
C ILE A 150 16.01 0.14 18.77
N CYS A 151 15.55 1.12 18.00
CA CYS A 151 14.14 1.54 18.01
C CYS A 151 13.19 0.41 17.59
N TYR A 152 13.48 -0.32 16.52
CA TYR A 152 12.65 -1.45 16.08
C TYR A 152 12.70 -2.62 17.06
N SER A 153 13.86 -2.90 17.65
CA SER A 153 13.97 -3.92 18.71
C SER A 153 13.14 -3.55 19.94
N TRP A 154 13.12 -2.27 20.29
CA TRP A 154 12.33 -1.75 21.43
C TRP A 154 10.83 -1.78 21.15
N ILE A 155 10.40 -1.37 19.96
CA ILE A 155 9.01 -1.47 19.51
C ILE A 155 8.55 -2.93 19.49
N ARG A 156 9.38 -3.84 18.95
CA ARG A 156 9.08 -5.28 18.92
C ARG A 156 8.96 -5.86 20.32
N ARG A 157 9.84 -5.47 21.24
CA ARG A 157 9.79 -5.89 22.65
C ARG A 157 8.53 -5.37 23.34
N ARG A 158 8.18 -4.10 23.15
CA ARG A 158 6.93 -3.51 23.68
C ARG A 158 5.67 -4.19 23.14
N LEU A 159 5.66 -4.55 21.86
CA LEU A 159 4.57 -5.31 21.25
C LEU A 159 4.48 -6.75 21.81
N SER A 160 5.61 -7.37 22.15
CA SER A 160 5.63 -8.70 22.78
C SER A 160 5.08 -8.68 24.22
N GLU A 161 5.37 -7.62 24.99
CA GLU A 161 4.82 -7.41 26.34
C GLU A 161 3.30 -7.18 26.30
N ASN A 162 2.78 -6.46 25.28
CA ASN A 162 1.34 -6.25 25.12
C ASN A 162 0.59 -7.51 24.64
N ARG A 163 1.24 -8.46 23.94
CA ARG A 163 0.64 -9.77 23.64
C ARG A 163 0.69 -10.76 24.81
N PHE A 164 1.59 -10.57 25.77
CA PHE A 164 1.63 -11.38 26.99
C PHE A 164 0.38 -11.19 27.87
N LEU A 165 -0.23 -9.99 27.85
CA LEU A 165 -1.52 -9.71 28.52
C LEU A 165 -2.76 -10.30 27.79
N ARG A 166 -2.62 -10.83 26.57
CA ARG A 166 -3.68 -11.61 25.90
C ARG A 166 -3.56 -13.12 26.13
N PHE A 167 -2.45 -13.60 26.67
CA PHE A 167 -2.22 -15.02 26.96
C PHE A 167 -2.35 -15.36 28.45
N SER A 168 -2.25 -14.38 29.35
CA SER A 168 -2.62 -14.57 30.75
C SER A 168 -4.15 -14.46 30.87
N GLY A 169 -4.82 -15.60 30.71
CA GLY A 169 -6.27 -15.72 30.74
C GLY A 169 -6.89 -15.12 31.99
N ILE A 170 -7.61 -14.01 31.83
CA ILE A 170 -8.73 -13.68 32.70
C ILE A 170 -9.95 -14.31 32.04
N THR A 171 -10.25 -15.52 32.50
CA THR A 171 -11.53 -16.19 32.38
C THR A 171 -12.61 -15.22 32.84
N THR A 172 -13.30 -14.55 31.91
CA THR A 172 -14.60 -13.97 32.20
C THR A 172 -15.55 -15.14 32.39
N ILE A 173 -15.83 -15.45 33.65
CA ILE A 173 -16.84 -16.42 34.07
C ILE A 173 -18.19 -15.90 33.54
N ASP A 174 -18.77 -16.63 32.59
CA ASP A 174 -20.14 -16.47 32.14
C ASP A 174 -21.10 -16.76 33.31
N HIS A 175 -21.54 -15.72 34.01
CA HIS A 175 -22.68 -15.80 34.92
C HIS A 175 -23.98 -15.44 34.17
N THR A 176 -24.41 -16.31 33.24
CA THR A 176 -25.78 -16.19 32.69
C THR A 176 -26.47 -17.54 32.44
N HIS A 177 -26.12 -18.60 33.19
CA HIS A 177 -26.86 -19.86 33.13
C HIS A 177 -26.95 -20.57 34.50
N SER A 178 -27.44 -19.87 35.53
CA SER A 178 -27.66 -20.46 36.86
C SER A 178 -28.82 -19.83 37.63
N HIS A 179 -29.92 -19.51 36.95
CA HIS A 179 -31.17 -19.10 37.63
C HIS A 179 -32.39 -19.96 37.27
N GLU A 180 -32.18 -21.13 36.66
CA GLU A 180 -33.24 -22.00 36.15
C GLU A 180 -33.37 -23.35 36.89
N GLN A 181 -33.02 -23.41 38.19
CA GLN A 181 -33.17 -24.66 38.97
C GLN A 181 -33.62 -24.50 40.43
N ASN A 182 -34.32 -23.42 40.82
CA ASN A 182 -34.88 -23.37 42.17
C ASN A 182 -36.26 -22.71 42.28
N THR A 183 -37.21 -23.18 41.47
CA THR A 183 -38.66 -22.92 41.70
C THR A 183 -39.54 -24.10 41.24
N GLN A 184 -39.15 -25.33 41.57
CA GLN A 184 -40.06 -26.49 41.58
C GLN A 184 -39.71 -27.40 42.78
N SER A 185 -40.07 -26.95 43.97
CA SER A 185 -40.31 -27.82 45.14
C SER A 185 -40.80 -26.97 46.31
N LYS A 186 -42.09 -26.62 46.29
CA LYS A 186 -43.04 -26.64 47.42
C LYS A 186 -44.36 -26.03 46.99
#